data_AF-A0A1F5AIH6-F1
#
_entry.id   AF-A0A1F5AIH6-F1
#
_cell.length_a   1.000
_cell.length_b   1.000
_cell.length_c   1.000
_cell.angle_alpha   90.00
_cell.angle_beta   90.00
_cell.angle_gamma   90.00
#
_symmetry.space_group_name_H-M   'P 1'
#
loop_
_entity.id
_entity.type
_entity.pdbx_description
1 polymer ?
#
loop_
_entity_poly.entity_id
_entity_poly.type
_entity_poly.pdbx_seq_one_letter_code
_entity_poly.pdbx_strand_id
1 'polypeptide(L)'
;MRAGAIILLALGFIAVSCSSPTDPGLEGGILATFIVNGERYSIFITNPQTIDQVIALSHGQSNAKIPSGRVIKGRVSYNTPWSWHIDSQDINMAEVTIELCDGIPSYVEAHLDDWIANVGYFCPWSAELASVKDYR
;
A
#
# COMPACT_ATOMS: atom_id res chain seq x y z
N MET A 1 31.52 67.14 14.82
CA MET A 1 30.82 66.05 15.53
C MET A 1 29.92 65.37 14.51
N ARG A 2 30.26 64.14 14.05
CA ARG A 2 29.49 63.40 13.03
C ARG A 2 28.63 62.34 13.73
N ALA A 3 27.31 62.42 13.60
CA ALA A 3 26.38 61.41 14.12
C ALA A 3 26.10 60.37 13.01
N GLY A 4 26.28 59.09 13.34
CA GLY A 4 26.18 57.95 12.43
C GLY A 4 24.75 57.45 12.22
N ALA A 5 24.49 56.95 11.00
CA ALA A 5 23.23 56.32 10.63
C ALA A 5 23.19 54.85 11.07
N ILE A 6 22.08 54.43 11.69
CA ILE A 6 21.83 53.08 12.16
C ILE A 6 21.22 52.27 11.01
N ILE A 7 21.89 51.18 10.62
CA ILE A 7 21.40 50.23 9.61
C ILE A 7 20.55 49.17 10.32
N LEU A 8 19.25 49.16 10.03
CA LEU A 8 18.31 48.11 10.45
C LEU A 8 18.48 46.89 9.53
N LEU A 9 19.08 45.82 10.03
CA LEU A 9 19.07 44.51 9.38
C LEU A 9 17.72 43.83 9.62
N ALA A 10 16.93 43.68 8.56
CA ALA A 10 15.73 42.85 8.57
C ALA A 10 16.14 41.37 8.46
N LEU A 11 15.84 40.58 9.50
CA LEU A 11 15.96 39.12 9.46
C LEU A 11 14.82 38.54 8.61
N GLY A 12 15.17 37.96 7.47
CA GLY A 12 14.24 37.19 6.63
C GLY A 12 13.91 35.84 7.28
N PHE A 13 12.64 35.61 7.56
CA PHE A 13 12.12 34.28 7.91
C PHE A 13 12.11 33.40 6.66
N ILE A 14 12.98 32.39 6.62
CA ILE A 14 12.94 31.35 5.58
C ILE A 14 11.81 30.38 5.99
N ALA A 15 10.68 30.43 5.29
CA ALA A 15 9.64 29.42 5.40
C ALA A 15 10.17 28.12 4.79
N VAL A 16 10.53 27.15 5.63
CA VAL A 16 10.83 25.78 5.21
C VAL A 16 9.51 25.14 4.78
N SER A 17 9.31 25.03 3.47
CA SER A 17 8.22 24.23 2.90
C SER A 17 8.53 22.76 3.17
N CYS A 18 7.75 22.14 4.07
CA CYS A 18 7.85 20.72 4.35
C CYS A 18 7.13 19.97 3.22
N SER A 19 7.82 19.73 2.11
CA SER A 19 7.37 18.77 1.12
C SER A 19 7.53 17.37 1.74
N SER A 20 6.43 16.82 2.25
CA SER A 20 6.37 15.38 2.53
C SER A 20 6.85 14.64 1.28
N PRO A 21 7.74 13.64 1.38
CA PRO A 21 8.08 12.83 0.23
C PRO A 21 6.80 12.18 -0.28
N THR A 22 6.29 12.66 -1.42
CA THR A 22 5.31 11.91 -2.19
C THR A 22 6.04 10.65 -2.62
N ASP A 23 5.60 9.48 -2.11
CA ASP A 23 6.11 8.20 -2.59
C ASP A 23 5.93 8.18 -4.12
N PRO A 24 7.01 8.19 -4.91
CA PRO A 24 6.89 8.26 -6.35
C PRO A 24 6.11 7.03 -6.84
N GLY A 25 4.95 7.26 -7.48
CA GLY A 25 4.12 6.20 -8.05
C GLY A 25 2.89 5.76 -7.24
N LEU A 26 2.53 6.45 -6.15
CA LEU A 26 1.31 6.15 -5.37
C LEU A 26 0.14 7.12 -5.60
N GLU A 27 0.07 7.82 -6.73
CA GLU A 27 -0.98 8.81 -6.99
C GLU A 27 -2.32 8.16 -7.41
N GLY A 28 -3.43 8.69 -6.90
CA GLY A 28 -4.77 8.35 -7.38
C GLY A 28 -5.35 7.05 -6.83
N GLY A 29 -4.78 6.51 -5.75
CA GLY A 29 -5.23 5.26 -5.12
C GLY A 29 -5.08 5.24 -3.61
N ILE A 30 -5.23 4.06 -3.01
CA ILE A 30 -4.96 3.83 -1.59
C ILE A 30 -3.84 2.81 -1.44
N LEU A 31 -3.01 2.95 -0.40
CA LEU A 31 -2.07 1.92 0.04
C LEU A 31 -2.68 1.19 1.23
N ALA A 32 -3.06 -0.07 1.03
CA ALA A 32 -3.59 -0.94 2.07
C ALA A 32 -2.51 -1.92 2.52
N THR A 33 -2.22 -1.95 3.82
CA THR A 33 -1.25 -2.86 4.42
C THR A 33 -1.97 -3.97 5.15
N PHE A 34 -1.57 -5.20 4.91
CA PHE A 34 -2.12 -6.39 5.57
C PHE A 34 -1.04 -7.14 6.35
N ILE A 35 -1.47 -7.86 7.39
CA ILE A 35 -0.67 -8.86 8.08
C ILE A 35 -1.27 -10.24 7.79
N VAL A 36 -0.42 -11.19 7.42
CA VAL A 36 -0.79 -12.58 7.14
C VAL A 36 0.18 -13.46 7.92
N ASN A 37 -0.29 -14.14 8.96
CA ASN A 37 0.53 -14.96 9.85
C ASN A 37 1.80 -14.25 10.37
N GLY A 38 1.70 -12.96 10.69
CA GLY A 38 2.82 -12.14 11.17
C GLY A 38 3.68 -11.51 10.07
N GLU A 39 3.43 -11.83 8.80
CA GLU A 39 4.12 -11.26 7.66
C GLU A 39 3.35 -10.06 7.09
N ARG A 40 4.06 -8.96 6.84
CA ARG A 40 3.48 -7.75 6.29
C ARG A 40 3.62 -7.70 4.78
N TYR A 41 2.55 -7.32 4.09
CA TYR A 41 2.62 -6.90 2.69
C TYR A 41 1.64 -5.75 2.44
N SER A 42 1.89 -4.97 1.40
CA SER A 42 1.11 -3.79 1.05
C SER A 42 0.64 -3.86 -0.40
N ILE A 43 -0.60 -3.44 -0.63
CA ILE A 43 -1.21 -3.36 -1.95
C ILE A 43 -1.52 -1.89 -2.24
N PHE A 44 -0.99 -1.37 -3.34
CA PHE A 44 -1.48 -0.11 -3.89
C PHE A 44 -2.67 -0.39 -4.81
N ILE A 45 -3.84 0.15 -4.47
CA ILE A 45 -5.11 -0.13 -5.12
C ILE A 45 -5.59 1.12 -5.82
N THR A 46 -5.85 1.01 -7.12
CA THR A 46 -6.46 2.06 -7.94
C THR A 46 -7.81 1.63 -8.50
N ASN A 47 -8.23 0.37 -8.30
CA ASN A 47 -9.59 -0.08 -8.60
C ASN A 47 -10.59 0.65 -7.67
N PRO A 48 -11.52 1.46 -8.20
CA PRO A 48 -12.43 2.26 -7.37
C PRO A 48 -13.38 1.40 -6.53
N GLN A 49 -13.86 0.27 -7.05
CA GLN A 49 -14.76 -0.62 -6.31
C GLN A 49 -14.03 -1.24 -5.11
N THR A 50 -12.78 -1.65 -5.32
CA THR A 50 -11.98 -2.26 -4.27
C THR A 50 -11.52 -1.24 -3.23
N ILE A 51 -11.27 0.00 -3.64
CA ILE A 51 -11.06 1.10 -2.71
C ILE A 51 -12.26 1.24 -1.75
N ASP A 52 -13.48 1.26 -2.27
CA ASP A 52 -14.69 1.35 -1.45
C ASP A 52 -14.84 0.14 -0.51
N GLN A 53 -14.51 -1.06 -0.98
CA GLN A 53 -14.51 -2.29 -0.16
C GLN A 53 -13.51 -2.22 1.00
N VAL A 54 -12.28 -1.75 0.74
CA VAL A 54 -11.24 -1.62 1.76
C VAL A 54 -11.60 -0.52 2.78
N ILE A 55 -12.20 0.58 2.35
CA ILE A 55 -12.69 1.64 3.24
C ILE A 55 -13.86 1.12 4.09
N ALA A 56 -14.81 0.37 3.50
CA ALA A 56 -15.88 -0.24 4.27
C ALA A 56 -15.35 -1.23 5.32
N LEU A 57 -14.35 -2.04 4.97
CA LEU A 57 -13.68 -2.94 5.91
C LEU A 57 -12.98 -2.16 7.04
N SER A 58 -12.26 -1.07 6.71
CA SER A 58 -11.53 -0.28 7.72
C SER A 58 -12.46 0.42 8.72
N HIS A 59 -13.70 0.70 8.32
CA HIS A 59 -14.74 1.25 9.19
C HIS A 59 -15.60 0.18 9.91
N GLY A 60 -15.29 -1.11 9.74
CA GLY A 60 -16.07 -2.21 10.32
C GLY A 60 -17.46 -2.38 9.69
N GLN A 61 -17.66 -1.88 8.47
CA GLN A 61 -18.92 -1.94 7.71
C GLN A 61 -18.98 -3.14 6.75
N SER A 62 -17.90 -3.92 6.67
CA SER A 62 -17.78 -5.10 5.81
C SER A 62 -17.10 -6.23 6.57
N ASN A 63 -17.54 -7.48 6.32
CA ASN A 63 -16.86 -8.69 6.80
C ASN A 63 -15.90 -9.28 5.75
N ALA A 64 -15.85 -8.71 4.55
CA ALA A 64 -14.99 -9.16 3.46
C ALA A 64 -13.54 -8.77 3.74
N LYS A 65 -12.83 -9.61 4.50
CA LYS A 65 -11.46 -9.37 4.98
C LYS A 65 -10.36 -9.94 4.10
N ILE A 66 -10.69 -10.83 3.17
CA ILE A 66 -9.71 -11.54 2.33
C ILE A 66 -9.44 -10.70 1.07
N PRO A 67 -8.27 -10.05 0.94
CA PRO A 67 -7.86 -9.49 -0.35
C PRO A 67 -7.57 -10.64 -1.32
N SER A 68 -8.18 -10.62 -2.50
CA SER A 68 -7.98 -11.62 -3.55
C SER A 68 -7.59 -10.94 -4.85
N GLY A 69 -6.33 -11.06 -5.25
CA GLY A 69 -5.84 -10.34 -6.44
C GLY A 69 -4.73 -11.05 -7.19
N ARG A 70 -4.52 -10.61 -8.42
CA ARG A 70 -3.51 -11.15 -9.34
C ARG A 70 -2.11 -10.81 -8.85
N VAL A 71 -1.23 -11.80 -8.81
CA VAL A 71 0.19 -11.62 -8.45
C VAL A 71 0.99 -11.19 -9.69
N ILE A 72 1.72 -10.08 -9.56
CA ILE A 72 2.61 -9.55 -10.59
C ILE A 72 4.06 -9.66 -10.10
N LYS A 73 4.92 -10.30 -10.91
CA LYS A 73 6.37 -10.33 -10.66
C LYS A 73 6.95 -8.93 -10.87
N GLY A 74 7.69 -8.44 -9.90
CA GLY A 74 8.31 -7.12 -9.93
C GLY A 74 8.31 -6.46 -8.55
N ARG A 75 9.47 -5.94 -8.16
CA ARG A 75 9.63 -5.19 -6.90
C ARG A 75 9.06 -3.79 -7.03
N VAL A 76 8.33 -3.38 -6.00
CA VAL A 76 7.82 -2.02 -5.80
C VAL A 76 8.25 -1.53 -4.42
N SER A 77 8.48 -0.22 -4.26
CA SER A 77 9.02 0.34 -3.01
C SER A 77 8.12 0.08 -1.80
N TYR A 78 6.81 0.20 -1.99
CA TYR A 78 5.80 0.08 -0.93
C TYR A 78 5.54 -1.35 -0.44
N ASN A 79 6.03 -2.37 -1.16
CA ASN A 79 5.82 -3.79 -0.83
C ASN A 79 7.14 -4.53 -0.54
N THR A 80 8.13 -3.82 0.00
CA THR A 80 9.41 -4.42 0.44
C THR A 80 9.15 -5.38 1.62
N PRO A 81 9.80 -6.57 1.69
CA PRO A 81 10.94 -7.04 0.89
C PRO A 81 10.60 -7.78 -0.41
N TRP A 82 9.32 -7.94 -0.71
CA TRP A 82 8.83 -8.85 -1.74
C TRP A 82 9.26 -8.43 -3.14
N SER A 83 9.56 -9.42 -3.98
CA SER A 83 9.89 -9.24 -5.39
C SER A 83 8.67 -9.31 -6.30
N TRP A 84 7.49 -9.20 -5.72
CA TRP A 84 6.18 -9.20 -6.37
C TRP A 84 5.23 -8.20 -5.71
N HIS A 85 4.12 -7.93 -6.37
CA HIS A 85 3.02 -7.11 -5.83
C HIS A 85 1.69 -7.61 -6.40
N ILE A 86 0.59 -7.11 -5.85
CA ILE A 86 -0.75 -7.37 -6.40
C ILE A 86 -1.07 -6.32 -7.45
N ASP A 87 -1.70 -6.73 -8.55
CA ASP A 87 -2.19 -5.82 -9.58
C ASP A 87 -3.18 -4.80 -8.97
N SER A 88 -2.94 -3.51 -9.23
CA SER A 88 -3.71 -2.42 -8.62
C SER A 88 -5.17 -2.31 -9.12
N GLN A 89 -5.48 -2.95 -10.25
CA GLN A 89 -6.81 -2.99 -10.86
C GLN A 89 -7.49 -4.36 -10.67
N ASP A 90 -6.72 -5.45 -10.69
CA ASP A 90 -7.21 -6.84 -10.59
C ASP A 90 -7.09 -7.38 -9.15
N ILE A 91 -7.95 -6.85 -8.28
CA ILE A 91 -8.02 -7.14 -6.84
C ILE A 91 -9.44 -6.87 -6.36
N ASN A 92 -9.98 -7.71 -5.47
CA ASN A 92 -11.22 -7.47 -4.74
C ASN A 92 -11.11 -7.95 -3.29
N MET A 93 -12.03 -7.51 -2.42
CA MET A 93 -12.20 -8.07 -1.09
C MET A 93 -13.26 -9.16 -1.10
N ALA A 94 -13.05 -10.23 -0.34
CA ALA A 94 -13.95 -11.38 -0.25
C ALA A 94 -14.14 -11.84 1.21
N GLU A 95 -15.28 -12.49 1.47
CA GLU A 95 -15.53 -13.19 2.75
C GLU A 95 -15.03 -14.63 2.73
N VAL A 96 -15.05 -15.26 1.54
CA VAL A 96 -14.64 -16.64 1.29
C VAL A 96 -13.97 -16.71 -0.08
N THR A 97 -12.91 -17.49 -0.20
CA THR A 97 -12.21 -17.77 -1.46
C THR A 97 -11.94 -19.27 -1.59
N ILE A 98 -11.23 -19.71 -2.63
CA ILE A 98 -10.75 -21.09 -2.73
C ILE A 98 -9.39 -21.23 -2.04
N GLU A 99 -9.14 -22.37 -1.40
CA GLU A 99 -7.88 -22.69 -0.70
C GLU A 99 -6.63 -22.60 -1.59
N LEU A 100 -6.80 -22.71 -2.93
CA LEU A 100 -5.68 -22.76 -3.87
C LEU A 100 -4.79 -21.50 -3.83
N CYS A 101 -5.37 -20.33 -3.56
CA CYS A 101 -4.63 -19.07 -3.44
C CYS A 101 -4.37 -18.64 -1.99
N ASP A 102 -4.74 -19.48 -1.02
CA ASP A 102 -4.40 -19.24 0.39
C ASP A 102 -2.92 -19.54 0.64
N GLY A 103 -2.25 -18.66 1.37
CA GLY A 103 -0.82 -18.74 1.61
C GLY A 103 -0.30 -17.55 2.40
N ILE A 104 1.02 -17.49 2.56
CA ILE A 104 1.71 -16.38 3.23
C ILE A 104 2.69 -15.70 2.27
N PRO A 105 2.98 -14.40 2.44
CA PRO A 105 3.87 -13.66 1.55
C PRO A 105 5.24 -14.32 1.27
N SER A 106 5.88 -14.89 2.29
CA SER A 106 7.18 -15.55 2.17
C SER A 106 7.13 -16.84 1.35
N TYR A 107 6.00 -17.55 1.37
CA TYR A 107 5.79 -18.72 0.52
C TYR A 107 5.65 -18.30 -0.94
N VAL A 108 4.86 -17.26 -1.22
CA VAL A 108 4.74 -16.70 -2.57
C VAL A 108 6.11 -16.22 -3.06
N GLU A 109 6.90 -15.56 -2.22
CA GLU A 109 8.27 -15.14 -2.57
C GLU A 109 9.18 -16.33 -2.91
N ALA A 110 9.17 -17.38 -2.08
CA ALA A 110 10.02 -18.56 -2.27
C ALA A 110 9.63 -19.38 -3.52
N HIS A 111 8.38 -19.29 -3.96
CA HIS A 111 7.81 -20.08 -5.05
C HIS A 111 7.23 -19.22 -6.18
N LEU A 112 7.72 -17.98 -6.34
CA LEU A 112 7.03 -16.96 -7.14
C LEU A 112 6.71 -17.37 -8.58
N ASP A 113 7.67 -17.98 -9.27
CA ASP A 113 7.49 -18.38 -10.67
C ASP A 113 6.46 -19.51 -10.81
N ASP A 114 6.54 -20.53 -9.95
CA ASP A 114 5.57 -21.62 -9.92
C ASP A 114 4.18 -21.14 -9.45
N TRP A 115 4.14 -20.22 -8.50
CA TRP A 115 2.91 -19.61 -7.99
C TRP A 115 2.21 -18.85 -9.11
N ILE A 116 2.92 -17.99 -9.86
CA ILE A 116 2.34 -17.25 -10.98
C ILE A 116 1.87 -18.21 -12.08
N ALA A 117 2.65 -19.25 -12.39
CA ALA A 117 2.33 -20.18 -13.47
C ALA A 117 1.09 -21.05 -13.17
N ASN A 118 0.89 -21.45 -11.92
CA ASN A 118 -0.12 -22.45 -11.56
C ASN A 118 -1.28 -21.91 -10.71
N VAL A 119 -1.06 -20.83 -9.95
CA VAL A 119 -2.06 -20.21 -9.06
C VAL A 119 -2.47 -18.84 -9.57
N GLY A 120 -1.51 -17.96 -9.86
CA GLY A 120 -1.71 -16.63 -10.45
C GLY A 120 -2.34 -15.57 -9.53
N TYR A 121 -3.05 -15.99 -8.48
CA TYR A 121 -3.72 -15.12 -7.51
C TYR A 121 -3.20 -15.36 -6.09
N PHE A 122 -3.39 -14.39 -5.21
CA PHE A 122 -3.11 -14.50 -3.79
C PHE A 122 -4.34 -14.06 -3.00
N CYS A 123 -4.86 -14.94 -2.13
CA CYS A 123 -6.08 -14.76 -1.37
C CYS A 123 -5.96 -15.24 0.10
N PRO A 124 -5.03 -14.67 0.89
CA PRO A 124 -4.72 -15.13 2.24
C PRO A 124 -5.93 -15.09 3.18
N TRP A 125 -6.39 -16.25 3.64
CA TRP A 125 -7.55 -16.37 4.54
C TRP A 125 -7.29 -15.75 5.92
N SER A 126 -6.03 -15.76 6.35
CA SER A 126 -5.58 -15.17 7.62
C SER A 126 -5.21 -13.69 7.51
N ALA A 127 -5.59 -13.02 6.41
CA ALA A 127 -5.33 -11.59 6.25
C ALA A 127 -6.05 -10.74 7.30
N GLU A 128 -5.29 -9.81 7.86
CA GLU A 128 -5.77 -8.76 8.75
C GLU A 128 -5.38 -7.41 8.16
N LEU A 129 -6.36 -6.51 7.96
CA LEU A 129 -6.11 -5.15 7.52
C LEU A 129 -5.43 -4.36 8.65
N ALA A 130 -4.19 -3.93 8.44
CA ALA A 130 -3.41 -3.21 9.44
C ALA A 130 -3.46 -1.69 9.28
N SER A 131 -3.46 -1.18 8.04
CA SER A 131 -3.56 0.26 7.79
C SER A 131 -4.05 0.56 6.38
N VAL A 132 -4.71 1.72 6.22
CA VAL A 132 -5.05 2.29 4.92
C VAL A 132 -4.51 3.71 4.86
N LYS A 133 -3.79 4.06 3.79
CA LYS A 133 -3.36 5.44 3.50
C LYS A 133 -3.93 5.86 2.16
N ASP A 134 -4.62 7.00 2.15
CA ASP A 134 -5.27 7.56 0.96
C ASP A 134 -4.33 8.52 0.23
N TYR A 135 -4.20 8.36 -1.09
CA TYR A 135 -3.38 9.16 -1.99
C TYR A 135 -4.19 9.67 -3.20
N ARG A 136 -5.52 9.68 -3.10
CA ARG A 136 -6.43 10.26 -4.10
C ARG A 136 -6.58 11.77 -3.97
#